data_AF-S7Y7Q5-F1
#
_entry.id   AF-S7Y7Q5-F1
#
_cell.length_a   1.000
_cell.length_b   1.000
_cell.length_c   1.000
_cell.angle_alpha   90.00
_cell.angle_beta   90.00
_cell.angle_gamma   90.00
#
_symmetry.space_group_name_H-M   'P 1'
#
loop_
_entity.id
_entity.type
_entity.pdbx_description
1 polymer ?
#
loop_
_entity_poly.entity_id
_entity_poly.type
_entity_poly.pdbx_seq_one_letter_code
_entity_poly.pdbx_strand_id
1 'polypeptide(L)'
;MIPIESNLELAYAIELERDLSVVSYRTQALKIQLSQYESNYPDFLVKYSDGRVEVHEVKPDKHNLTEKKAKKHHRIKKIINYHNIQYKVVDKNDVVLGFNQTALLYFYQRIGIQSWTDQLIDKAIKVIPTHGKLLFTEIQKIIENNSLPVDIAYYLIFYKYIPMPVYIPALVEAVRSRGLL
;
A
#
# COMPACT_ATOMS: atom_id res chain seq x y z
N MET A 1 4.63 14.24 3.82
CA MET A 1 5.50 13.59 2.83
C MET A 1 6.19 12.43 3.55
N ILE A 2 5.99 11.19 3.09
CA ILE A 2 6.63 10.02 3.72
C ILE A 2 8.10 10.03 3.26
N PRO A 3 9.08 10.05 4.18
CA PRO A 3 10.48 9.92 3.80
C PRO A 3 10.72 8.46 3.42
N ILE A 4 10.86 8.23 2.12
CA ILE A 4 11.00 6.91 1.50
C ILE A 4 12.26 6.92 0.64
N GLU A 5 13.08 5.89 0.77
CA GLU A 5 14.38 5.80 0.09
C GLU A 5 14.28 5.06 -1.26
N SER A 6 13.22 4.28 -1.49
CA SER A 6 13.06 3.50 -2.73
C SER A 6 11.62 3.40 -3.25
N ASN A 7 11.47 3.19 -4.56
CA ASN A 7 10.16 2.92 -5.19
C ASN A 7 9.46 1.69 -4.60
N LEU A 8 10.24 0.71 -4.10
CA LEU A 8 9.72 -0.50 -3.49
C LEU A 8 9.15 -0.23 -2.09
N GLU A 9 9.83 0.60 -1.30
CA GLU A 9 9.27 1.09 -0.03
C GLU A 9 8.02 1.95 -0.25
N LEU A 10 7.97 2.75 -1.33
CA LEU A 10 6.76 3.51 -1.68
C LEU A 10 5.60 2.57 -2.02
N ALA A 11 5.86 1.53 -2.82
CA ALA A 11 4.86 0.50 -3.09
C ALA A 11 4.37 -0.14 -1.80
N TYR A 12 5.29 -0.45 -0.88
CA TYR A 12 4.93 -1.09 0.37
C TYR A 12 4.15 -0.17 1.32
N ALA A 13 4.54 1.09 1.41
CA ALA A 13 3.79 2.10 2.16
C ALA A 13 2.34 2.19 1.66
N ILE A 14 2.12 2.15 0.33
CA ILE A 14 0.77 2.12 -0.24
C ILE A 14 0.02 0.84 0.11
N GLU A 15 0.67 -0.32 0.18
CA GLU A 15 0.00 -1.54 0.66
C GLU A 15 -0.39 -1.44 2.14
N LEU A 16 0.45 -0.83 2.98
CA LEU A 16 0.11 -0.57 4.39
C LEU A 16 -1.07 0.40 4.54
N GLU A 17 -1.11 1.49 3.75
CA GLU A 17 -2.23 2.44 3.74
C GLU A 17 -3.56 1.81 3.31
N ARG A 18 -3.52 0.74 2.51
CA ARG A 18 -4.70 0.04 1.98
C ARG A 18 -5.17 -1.11 2.85
N ASP A 19 -4.40 -1.49 3.87
CA ASP A 19 -4.75 -2.54 4.80
C ASP A 19 -5.53 -1.94 5.98
N LEU A 20 -6.85 -2.19 6.01
CA LEU A 20 -7.73 -1.67 7.07
C LEU A 20 -7.39 -2.20 8.47
N SER A 21 -6.56 -3.25 8.58
CA SER A 21 -6.06 -3.72 9.88
C SER A 21 -4.88 -2.89 10.38
N VAL A 22 -4.22 -2.10 9.53
CA VAL A 22 -3.13 -1.20 9.92
C VAL A 22 -3.71 0.10 10.48
N VAL A 23 -3.36 0.41 11.74
CA VAL A 23 -3.78 1.66 12.40
C VAL A 23 -2.82 2.79 12.08
N SER A 24 -1.52 2.48 12.02
CA SER A 24 -0.47 3.46 11.75
C SER A 24 0.84 2.76 11.43
N TYR A 25 1.70 3.42 10.67
CA TYR A 25 3.09 3.03 10.54
C TYR A 25 4.02 4.24 10.61
N ARG A 26 5.30 3.99 10.89
CA ARG A 26 6.36 5.00 10.80
C ARG A 26 7.53 4.43 10.02
N THR A 27 8.12 5.24 9.15
CA THR A 27 9.35 4.87 8.45
C THR A 27 10.57 5.14 9.31
N GLN A 28 11.57 4.24 9.26
CA GLN A 28 12.89 4.40 9.89
C GLN A 28 12.85 4.81 11.38
N ALA A 29 11.82 4.36 12.10
CA ALA A 29 11.52 4.86 13.45
C ALA A 29 12.38 4.24 14.56
N LEU A 30 13.07 3.14 14.27
CA LEU A 30 13.82 2.37 15.25
C LEU A 30 15.30 2.31 14.88
N LYS A 31 16.16 2.45 15.89
CA LYS A 31 17.58 2.11 15.78
C LYS A 31 17.86 0.84 16.57
N ILE A 32 18.26 -0.23 15.90
CA ILE A 32 18.61 -1.51 16.51
C ILE A 32 20.14 -1.59 16.55
N GLN A 33 20.71 -1.57 17.76
CA GLN A 33 22.14 -1.74 17.94
C GLN A 33 22.52 -3.22 17.81
N LEU A 34 23.44 -3.55 16.89
CA LEU A 34 23.91 -4.92 16.65
C LEU A 34 25.31 -5.18 17.23
N SER A 35 26.14 -4.15 17.32
CA SER A 35 27.46 -4.16 17.99
C SER A 35 27.83 -2.73 18.39
N GLN A 36 29.01 -2.47 18.93
CA GLN A 36 29.44 -1.09 19.22
C GLN A 36 29.47 -0.18 17.97
N TYR A 37 29.71 -0.75 16.79
CA TYR A 37 29.92 0.01 15.54
C TYR A 37 28.85 -0.24 14.48
N GLU A 38 27.91 -1.16 14.73
CA GLU A 38 26.89 -1.57 13.77
C GLU A 38 25.50 -1.34 14.35
N SER A 39 24.68 -0.59 13.63
CA SER A 39 23.24 -0.45 13.88
C SER A 39 22.44 -0.71 12.61
N ASN A 40 21.18 -1.10 12.78
CA ASN A 40 20.20 -1.19 11.71
C ASN A 40 19.05 -0.21 11.98
N TYR A 41 18.56 0.43 10.93
CA TYR A 41 17.32 1.19 10.95
C TYR A 41 16.33 0.45 10.07
N PRO A 42 15.41 -0.35 10.64
CA PRO A 42 14.40 -1.01 9.84
C PRO A 42 13.52 0.00 9.11
N ASP A 43 13.01 -0.39 7.95
CA ASP A 43 12.29 0.50 7.05
C ASP A 43 10.95 0.94 7.64
N PHE A 44 10.20 0.03 8.29
CA PHE A 44 8.88 0.32 8.87
C PHE A 44 8.70 -0.24 10.28
N LEU A 45 7.99 0.53 11.11
CA LEU A 45 7.34 0.08 12.33
C LEU A 45 5.83 0.20 12.12
N VAL A 46 5.11 -0.92 12.22
CA VAL A 46 3.68 -1.02 11.90
C VAL A 46 2.88 -1.42 13.13
N LYS A 47 1.75 -0.76 13.36
CA LYS A 47 0.79 -1.07 14.43
C LYS A 47 -0.54 -1.48 13.81
N TYR A 48 -1.08 -2.60 14.27
CA TYR A 48 -2.36 -3.15 13.81
C TYR A 48 -3.48 -2.90 14.83
N SER A 49 -4.72 -3.04 14.37
CA SER A 49 -5.94 -2.81 15.15
C SER A 49 -6.16 -3.82 16.28
N ASP A 50 -5.61 -5.04 16.13
CA ASP A 50 -5.57 -6.07 17.17
C ASP A 50 -4.47 -5.85 18.23
N GLY A 51 -3.74 -4.74 18.14
CA GLY A 51 -2.67 -4.38 19.05
C GLY A 51 -1.30 -4.99 18.69
N ARG A 52 -1.21 -5.84 17.65
CA ARG A 52 0.09 -6.34 17.19
C ARG A 52 0.97 -5.20 16.69
N VAL A 53 2.27 -5.34 16.95
CA VAL A 53 3.32 -4.45 16.45
C VAL A 53 4.33 -5.28 15.68
N GLU A 54 4.67 -4.80 14.49
CA GLU A 54 5.62 -5.46 13.61
C GLU A 54 6.69 -4.48 13.12
N VAL A 55 7.88 -5.01 12.88
CA VAL A 55 9.00 -4.30 12.25
C VAL A 55 9.24 -4.93 10.90
N HIS A 56 9.18 -4.11 9.85
CA HIS A 56 9.37 -4.59 8.48
C HIS A 56 10.62 -4.00 7.86
N GLU A 57 11.26 -4.84 7.08
CA GLU A 57 12.41 -4.47 6.26
C GLU A 57 12.09 -4.81 4.80
N VAL A 58 12.22 -3.83 3.92
CA VAL A 58 11.99 -3.95 2.49
C VAL A 58 13.31 -4.27 1.80
N LYS A 59 13.29 -5.30 0.95
CA LYS A 59 14.44 -5.72 0.14
C LYS A 59 14.00 -6.04 -1.28
N PRO A 60 14.83 -5.81 -2.31
CA PRO A 60 14.46 -6.14 -3.68
C PRO A 60 14.04 -7.60 -3.88
N ASP A 61 14.70 -8.51 -3.15
CA ASP A 61 14.44 -9.95 -3.18
C ASP A 61 14.93 -10.57 -1.85
N LYS A 62 14.01 -11.16 -1.08
CA LYS A 62 14.36 -11.73 0.24
C LYS A 62 14.99 -13.13 0.12
N HIS A 63 14.91 -13.77 -1.04
CA HIS A 63 15.50 -15.08 -1.31
C HIS A 63 16.94 -14.96 -1.85
N ASN A 64 17.27 -13.85 -2.49
CA ASN A 64 18.60 -13.57 -3.04
C ASN A 64 19.47 -12.68 -2.12
N LEU A 65 19.47 -12.98 -0.82
CA LEU A 65 20.32 -12.31 0.15
C LEU A 65 21.69 -13.00 0.24
N THR A 66 22.76 -12.21 0.29
CA THR A 66 24.08 -12.75 0.63
C THR A 66 24.07 -13.34 2.03
N GLU A 67 24.90 -14.34 2.31
CA GLU A 67 24.98 -14.98 3.63
C GLU A 67 25.18 -13.95 4.76
N LYS A 68 26.02 -12.93 4.52
CA LYS A 68 26.23 -11.82 5.46
C LYS A 68 24.93 -11.05 5.76
N LYS A 69 24.14 -10.72 4.73
CA LYS A 69 22.85 -10.03 4.90
C LYS A 69 21.84 -10.94 5.62
N ALA A 70 21.75 -12.20 5.23
CA ALA A 70 20.86 -13.17 5.88
C ALA A 70 21.19 -13.32 7.38
N LYS A 71 22.47 -13.45 7.74
CA LYS A 71 22.92 -13.47 9.15
C LYS A 71 22.56 -12.19 9.90
N LYS A 72 22.69 -11.02 9.26
CA LYS A 72 22.29 -9.73 9.84
C LYS A 72 20.79 -9.71 10.15
N HIS A 73 19.94 -10.08 9.20
CA HIS A 73 18.48 -10.13 9.39
C HIS A 73 18.09 -11.13 10.49
N HIS A 74 18.76 -12.28 10.58
CA HIS A 74 18.53 -13.24 11.67
C HIS A 74 18.84 -12.66 13.06
N ARG A 75 19.94 -11.92 13.18
CA ARG A 75 20.31 -11.23 14.44
C ARG A 75 19.27 -10.17 14.81
N ILE A 76 18.85 -9.35 13.85
CA ILE A 76 17.79 -8.35 14.04
C ILE A 76 16.49 -9.03 14.52
N LYS A 77 16.05 -10.08 13.83
CA LYS A 77 14.85 -10.85 14.18
C LYS A 77 14.90 -11.36 15.61
N LYS A 78 16.04 -11.90 16.06
CA LYS A 78 16.21 -12.37 17.45
C LYS A 78 16.04 -11.23 18.47
N ILE A 79 16.65 -10.08 18.22
CA ILE A 79 16.56 -8.92 19.11
C ILE A 79 15.11 -8.42 19.19
N ILE A 80 14.46 -8.25 18.04
CA ILE A 80 13.08 -7.76 17.96
C ILE A 80 12.08 -8.72 18.61
N ASN A 81 12.20 -10.02 18.31
CA ASN A 81 11.32 -11.04 18.87
C ASN A 81 11.42 -11.17 20.40
N TYR A 82 12.58 -10.82 21.00
CA TYR A 82 12.73 -10.79 22.46
C TYR A 82 11.76 -9.78 23.12
N HIS A 83 11.37 -8.74 22.38
CA HIS A 83 10.39 -7.73 22.84
C HIS A 83 8.94 -8.08 22.45
N ASN A 84 8.67 -9.32 22.04
CA ASN A 84 7.35 -9.76 21.55
C ASN A 84 6.83 -8.94 20.34
N ILE A 85 7.75 -8.36 19.56
CA ILE A 85 7.48 -7.68 18.30
C ILE A 85 7.85 -8.65 17.18
N GLN A 86 7.06 -8.71 16.10
CA GLN A 86 7.39 -9.58 14.98
C GLN A 86 8.30 -8.86 13.98
N TYR A 87 9.31 -9.55 13.46
CA TYR A 87 10.15 -9.05 12.37
C TYR A 87 9.83 -9.73 11.04
N LYS A 88 9.57 -8.93 10.00
CA LYS A 88 9.25 -9.39 8.64
C LYS A 88 10.21 -8.79 7.62
N VAL A 89 10.60 -9.59 6.63
CA VAL A 89 11.27 -9.09 5.42
C VAL A 89 10.25 -9.15 4.27
N VAL A 90 10.10 -8.04 3.59
CA VAL A 90 9.16 -7.79 2.50
C VAL A 90 9.94 -7.59 1.21
N ASP A 91 9.44 -8.11 0.10
CA ASP A 91 10.06 -7.91 -1.21
C ASP A 91 9.08 -7.53 -2.32
N LYS A 92 9.59 -7.47 -3.55
CA LYS A 92 8.82 -7.12 -4.76
C LYS A 92 7.59 -8.00 -5.01
N ASN A 93 7.55 -9.21 -4.46
CA ASN A 93 6.41 -10.11 -4.63
C ASN A 93 5.31 -9.87 -3.59
N ASP A 94 5.62 -9.12 -2.53
CA ASP A 94 4.68 -8.76 -1.47
C ASP A 94 3.94 -7.43 -1.77
N VAL A 95 4.20 -6.79 -2.92
CA VAL A 95 3.64 -5.47 -3.27
C VAL A 95 3.19 -5.37 -4.73
N VAL A 96 2.30 -4.42 -4.98
CA VAL A 96 1.90 -4.05 -6.35
C VAL A 96 2.91 -3.07 -6.95
N LEU A 97 3.42 -3.40 -8.15
CA LEU A 97 4.43 -2.61 -8.86
C LEU A 97 3.98 -2.19 -10.27
N GLY A 98 4.73 -1.27 -10.86
CA GLY A 98 4.56 -0.83 -12.25
C GLY A 98 3.28 -0.02 -12.45
N PHE A 99 2.59 -0.25 -13.55
CA PHE A 99 1.38 0.50 -13.91
C PHE A 99 0.30 0.46 -12.82
N ASN A 100 0.14 -0.68 -12.16
CA ASN A 100 -0.82 -0.81 -11.07
C ASN A 100 -0.42 0.03 -9.85
N GLN A 101 0.88 0.20 -9.58
CA GLN A 101 1.35 1.10 -8.51
C GLN A 101 0.98 2.57 -8.83
N THR A 102 1.18 3.01 -10.07
CA THR A 102 0.79 4.36 -10.51
C THR A 102 -0.72 4.57 -10.38
N ALA A 103 -1.52 3.59 -10.79
CA ALA A 103 -2.97 3.63 -10.62
C ALA A 103 -3.37 3.75 -9.14
N LEU A 104 -2.72 2.99 -8.25
CA LEU A 104 -2.98 3.06 -6.82
C LEU A 104 -2.61 4.42 -6.22
N LEU A 105 -1.49 5.01 -6.63
CA LEU A 105 -1.11 6.37 -6.21
C LEU A 105 -2.13 7.41 -6.68
N TYR A 106 -2.64 7.27 -7.91
CA TYR A 106 -3.70 8.14 -8.42
C TYR A 106 -4.98 8.04 -7.57
N PHE A 107 -5.40 6.81 -7.21
CA PHE A 107 -6.56 6.62 -6.36
C PHE A 107 -6.33 7.16 -4.94
N TYR A 108 -5.17 6.88 -4.35
CA TYR A 108 -4.78 7.37 -3.01
C TYR A 108 -4.89 8.88 -2.88
N GLN A 109 -4.34 9.62 -3.85
CA GLN A 109 -4.35 11.08 -3.87
C GLN A 109 -5.77 11.68 -3.94
N ARG A 110 -6.78 10.90 -4.36
CA ARG A 110 -8.15 11.35 -4.60
C ARG A 110 -9.15 10.96 -3.53
N ILE A 111 -8.78 10.05 -2.62
CA ILE A 111 -9.62 9.71 -1.46
C ILE A 111 -9.81 10.94 -0.56
N GLY A 112 -8.79 11.81 -0.50
CA GLY A 112 -8.80 13.00 0.34
C GLY A 112 -8.98 12.66 1.82
N ILE A 113 -9.49 13.63 2.58
CA ILE A 113 -9.83 13.48 4.01
C ILE A 113 -11.29 13.03 4.22
N GLN A 114 -12.01 12.71 3.14
CA GLN A 114 -13.43 12.40 3.20
C GLN A 114 -13.64 11.00 3.81
N SER A 115 -14.37 10.96 4.92
CA SER A 115 -14.85 9.71 5.51
C SER A 115 -16.20 9.33 4.90
N TRP A 116 -16.38 8.03 4.65
CA TRP A 116 -17.62 7.45 4.17
C TRP A 116 -18.24 6.59 5.28
N THR A 117 -19.56 6.64 5.44
CA THR A 117 -20.25 5.79 6.40
C THR A 117 -20.37 4.36 5.86
N ASP A 118 -20.39 3.37 6.75
CA ASP A 118 -20.58 1.96 6.37
C ASP A 118 -21.83 1.75 5.52
N GLN A 119 -22.93 2.43 5.86
CA GLN A 119 -24.18 2.39 5.09
C GLN A 119 -24.00 2.85 3.64
N LEU A 120 -23.18 3.88 3.41
CA LEU A 120 -22.94 4.43 2.09
C LEU A 120 -21.97 3.54 1.29
N ILE A 121 -20.94 3.00 1.96
CA ILE A 121 -20.03 1.99 1.41
C ILE A 121 -20.84 0.77 0.95
N ASP A 122 -21.69 0.22 1.82
CA ASP A 122 -22.54 -0.94 1.52
C ASP A 122 -23.48 -0.67 0.34
N LYS A 123 -24.11 0.51 0.31
CA LYS A 123 -24.99 0.90 -0.79
C LYS A 123 -24.22 0.98 -2.11
N ALA A 124 -23.01 1.53 -2.10
CA ALA A 124 -22.18 1.66 -3.29
C ALA A 124 -21.67 0.31 -3.79
N ILE A 125 -21.24 -0.59 -2.90
CA ILE A 125 -20.81 -1.94 -3.29
C ILE A 125 -21.97 -2.71 -3.95
N LYS A 126 -23.19 -2.61 -3.42
CA LYS A 126 -24.37 -3.33 -3.93
C LYS A 126 -24.78 -2.95 -5.35
N VAL A 127 -24.46 -1.73 -5.80
CA VAL A 127 -24.82 -1.28 -7.16
C VAL A 127 -23.74 -1.61 -8.20
N ILE A 128 -22.51 -1.91 -7.76
CA ILE A 128 -21.40 -2.23 -8.65
C ILE A 128 -21.46 -3.73 -9.00
N PRO A 129 -21.48 -4.09 -10.30
CA PRO A 129 -21.44 -5.47 -10.73
C PRO A 129 -20.21 -6.22 -10.18
N THR A 130 -20.44 -7.40 -9.62
CA THR A 130 -19.39 -8.26 -9.07
C THR A 130 -18.70 -9.15 -10.11
N HIS A 131 -19.17 -9.13 -11.36
CA HIS A 131 -18.67 -9.98 -12.43
C HIS A 131 -18.12 -9.13 -13.58
N GLY A 132 -17.01 -9.58 -14.17
CA GLY A 132 -16.34 -8.90 -15.28
C GLY A 132 -15.33 -7.85 -14.83
N LYS A 133 -14.49 -7.41 -15.78
CA LYS A 133 -13.54 -6.31 -15.57
C LYS A 133 -14.19 -5.02 -16.07
N LEU A 134 -14.64 -4.18 -15.13
CA LEU A 134 -15.20 -2.87 -15.44
C LEU A 134 -14.08 -1.85 -15.72
N LEU A 135 -14.36 -0.91 -16.60
CA LEU A 135 -13.61 0.34 -16.72
C LEU A 135 -13.88 1.22 -15.50
N PHE A 136 -12.88 2.01 -15.09
CA PHE A 136 -13.08 2.97 -14.00
C PHE A 136 -14.25 3.94 -14.28
N THR A 137 -14.39 4.38 -15.54
CA THR A 137 -15.48 5.27 -15.96
C THR A 137 -16.86 4.61 -15.92
N GLU A 138 -16.96 3.30 -16.10
CA GLU A 138 -18.22 2.56 -15.94
C GLU A 138 -18.63 2.52 -14.48
N ILE A 139 -17.68 2.28 -13.56
CA ILE A 139 -17.93 2.32 -12.11
C ILE A 139 -18.46 3.70 -11.72
N GLN A 140 -17.81 4.78 -12.19
CA GLN A 140 -18.25 6.15 -11.90
C GLN A 140 -19.70 6.41 -12.36
N LYS A 141 -20.04 6.00 -13.60
CA LYS A 141 -21.41 6.13 -14.13
C LYS A 141 -22.43 5.33 -13.35
N ILE A 142 -22.09 4.10 -12.94
CA ILE A 142 -22.99 3.25 -12.14
C ILE A 142 -23.28 3.90 -10.79
N ILE A 143 -22.25 4.43 -10.12
CA ILE A 143 -22.38 5.14 -8.84
C ILE A 143 -23.26 6.39 -9.02
N GLU A 144 -22.99 7.20 -10.04
CA GLU A 144 -23.75 8.42 -10.35
C GLU A 144 -25.23 8.14 -10.66
N ASN A 145 -25.52 7.13 -11.49
CA ASN A 145 -26.88 6.73 -11.85
C ASN A 145 -27.69 6.22 -10.65
N ASN A 146 -27.04 5.80 -9.58
CA ASN A 146 -27.67 5.40 -8.32
C ASN A 146 -27.71 6.52 -7.28
N SER A 147 -27.47 7.76 -7.70
CA SER A 147 -27.45 8.96 -6.85
C SER A 147 -26.46 8.84 -5.69
N LEU A 148 -25.29 8.26 -5.95
CA LEU A 148 -24.20 8.13 -5.00
C LEU A 148 -23.05 9.09 -5.35
N PRO A 149 -22.27 9.57 -4.36
CA PRO A 149 -21.10 10.39 -4.63
C PRO A 149 -20.04 9.62 -5.44
N VAL A 150 -19.67 10.12 -6.62
CA VAL A 150 -18.71 9.46 -7.52
C VAL A 150 -17.36 9.22 -6.85
N ASP A 151 -16.95 10.10 -5.93
CA ASP A 151 -15.67 10.01 -5.25
C ASP A 151 -15.53 8.77 -4.35
N ILE A 152 -16.65 8.13 -3.96
CA ILE A 152 -16.59 6.87 -3.23
C ILE A 152 -15.90 5.77 -4.03
N ALA A 153 -15.90 5.85 -5.37
CA ALA A 153 -15.21 4.90 -6.23
C ALA A 153 -13.71 4.81 -5.88
N TYR A 154 -13.06 5.95 -5.65
CA TYR A 154 -11.64 6.00 -5.28
C TYR A 154 -11.38 5.23 -3.99
N TYR A 155 -12.25 5.44 -2.99
CA TYR A 155 -12.17 4.77 -1.69
C TYR A 155 -12.39 3.25 -1.82
N LEU A 156 -13.43 2.83 -2.54
CA LEU A 156 -13.76 1.40 -2.70
C LEU A 156 -12.65 0.63 -3.42
N ILE A 157 -12.04 1.23 -4.44
CA ILE A 157 -10.93 0.62 -5.19
C ILE A 157 -9.67 0.57 -4.34
N PHE A 158 -9.33 1.68 -3.69
CA PHE A 158 -8.13 1.75 -2.88
C PHE A 158 -8.22 0.81 -1.69
N TYR A 159 -9.28 0.81 -0.89
CA TYR A 159 -9.40 -0.09 0.26
C TYR A 159 -9.85 -1.52 -0.10
N LYS A 160 -9.78 -1.91 -1.39
CA LYS A 160 -10.02 -3.28 -1.87
C LYS A 160 -11.44 -3.81 -1.62
N TYR A 161 -12.42 -2.92 -1.42
CA TYR A 161 -13.85 -3.29 -1.36
C TYR A 161 -14.36 -3.80 -2.71
N ILE A 162 -13.76 -3.32 -3.81
CA ILE A 162 -14.00 -3.84 -5.15
C ILE A 162 -12.65 -4.15 -5.85
N PRO A 163 -12.63 -5.06 -6.84
CA PRO A 163 -11.43 -5.34 -7.62
C PRO A 163 -10.91 -4.09 -8.34
N MET A 164 -9.59 -4.06 -8.59
CA MET A 164 -8.96 -3.00 -9.38
C MET A 164 -9.59 -2.96 -10.79
N PRO A 165 -10.19 -1.83 -11.21
CA PRO A 165 -10.79 -1.75 -12.53
C PRO A 165 -9.72 -1.67 -13.61
N VAL A 166 -10.17 -1.83 -14.86
CA VAL A 166 -9.38 -1.37 -16.00
C VAL A 166 -9.32 0.15 -15.92
N TYR A 167 -8.16 0.64 -15.50
CA TYR A 167 -7.83 2.05 -15.47
C TYR A 167 -6.88 2.33 -16.63
N ILE A 168 -7.24 3.25 -17.52
CA ILE A 168 -6.41 3.65 -18.66
C ILE A 168 -5.93 5.09 -18.43
N PRO A 169 -4.96 5.35 -17.54
CA PRO A 169 -4.21 6.60 -17.53
C PRO A 169 -3.37 6.73 -18.81
N ALA A 170 -3.07 5.61 -19.49
CA ALA A 170 -2.19 5.53 -20.65
C ALA A 170 -2.62 6.38 -21.87
N LEU A 171 -3.91 6.72 -22.05
CA LEU A 171 -4.29 7.63 -23.14
C LEU A 171 -4.02 9.09 -22.78
N VAL A 172 -4.22 9.48 -21.53
CA VAL A 172 -4.11 10.89 -21.09
C VAL A 172 -2.66 11.28 -20.83
N GLU A 173 -1.86 10.39 -20.24
CA GLU A 173 -0.42 10.64 -20.06
C GLU A 173 0.38 10.44 -21.35
N ALA A 174 0.02 9.51 -22.23
CA ALA A 174 0.68 9.39 -23.55
C ALA A 174 0.34 10.54 -24.49
N VAL A 175 -0.85 11.15 -24.38
CA VAL A 175 -1.20 12.38 -25.13
C VAL A 175 -0.50 13.61 -24.53
N ARG A 176 -0.41 13.72 -23.19
CA ARG A 176 0.31 14.83 -22.52
C ARG A 176 1.83 14.77 -22.72
N SER A 177 2.45 13.60 -22.62
CA SER A 177 3.89 13.41 -22.86
C SER A 177 4.31 13.56 -24.32
N ARG A 178 3.36 13.55 -25.26
CA ARG A 178 3.58 13.81 -26.69
C ARG A 178 3.21 15.24 -27.13
N GLY A 179 2.82 16.12 -26.20
CA GLY A 179 2.50 17.52 -26.50
C GLY A 179 1.34 17.72 -27.48
N LEU A 180 0.37 16.80 -27.51
CA LEU A 180 -0.79 16.87 -28.40
C LEU A 180 -2.06 17.43 -27.72
N LEU A 181 -1.88 18.06 -26.55
CA LEU A 181 -2.79 18.98 -25.88
C LEU A 181 -1.97 20.12 -25.28
#